data_AF-A0A166CL50-F1
#
_entry.id   AF-A0A166CL50-F1
#
_cell.length_a   1.000
_cell.length_b   1.000
_cell.length_c   1.000
_cell.angle_alpha   90.00
_cell.angle_beta   90.00
_cell.angle_gamma   90.00
#
_symmetry.space_group_name_H-M   'P 1'
#
loop_
_entity.id
_entity.type
_entity.pdbx_description
1 polymer ?
#
loop_
_entity_poly.entity_id
_entity_poly.type
_entity_poly.pdbx_seq_one_letter_code
_entity_poly.pdbx_strand_id
1 'polypeptide(L)'
;MTGLLYQIFNLSGSFEQSTPRILAAWAVGVVLSSGILVVVLAATTHALVYEVSPFGGPVSKVLFQSARVMSVPFDWLMGKVDDIAGWLDCRIASIPFYRILPVVGRVLAWPLWLCSLLVDQWRVKLDQSDRGKLLKAFMDLMSEASDPKLLERAVGSFSYIEWSENGKGAVDQLEKTRNRLMATDTSVRVRETLRARAKQLAPSDSRKLRNMGERLTKELVQFFLGIHSYPRDFGGSLRLFEFEEKFLDTSFGEDNTDLRPLAALPFEECVARVLCSYNHEGKLGDRRSIFDLAEIHCWRLLREGKVDDVTRILSHVDRLDLIKSYIQVPGLIFPSVVKFIVKDDKHEILRKINEFVREIDQSRLGPQSLSKVFSVLASPPPTNLDLSPLIDHFSRHPRYRTWWEISDIITAYLSSFDLPQLSDSTAVRQFLQQCVDTEFRNKYGTRYPTNNKTRARARDLLAGELSSSFPLHSIDRTRRTQSPPFFSHRSDRLYIQPTSVAISLSIQRTDSQQCLSARPSPLPFPSFREYRC
;
A
#
# COMPACT_ATOMS: atom_id res chain seq x y z
N MET A 1 -36.01 8.41 47.15
CA MET A 1 -36.90 9.41 46.51
C MET A 1 -38.34 9.29 47.00
N THR A 2 -38.99 8.13 46.88
CA THR A 2 -40.37 7.89 47.35
C THR A 2 -40.61 8.23 48.82
N GLY A 3 -39.71 7.86 49.74
CA GLY A 3 -39.86 8.21 51.16
C GLY A 3 -39.85 9.71 51.44
N LEU A 4 -39.03 10.48 50.72
CA LEU A 4 -38.95 11.94 50.87
C LEU A 4 -40.16 12.65 50.25
N LEU A 5 -40.61 12.20 49.08
CA LEU A 5 -41.86 12.68 48.47
C LEU A 5 -43.08 12.37 49.36
N TYR A 6 -43.09 11.22 50.02
CA TYR A 6 -44.13 10.86 50.99
C TYR A 6 -44.11 11.76 52.23
N GLN A 7 -42.92 12.08 52.74
CA GLN A 7 -42.77 13.04 53.86
C GLN A 7 -43.25 14.44 53.48
N ILE A 8 -42.91 14.95 52.29
CA ILE A 8 -43.37 16.27 51.83
C ILE A 8 -44.90 16.26 51.63
N PHE A 9 -45.45 15.17 51.12
CA PHE A 9 -46.90 15.01 50.99
C PHE A 9 -47.61 15.04 52.36
N ASN A 10 -47.14 14.25 53.32
CA ASN A 10 -47.69 14.22 54.67
C ASN A 10 -47.54 15.58 55.38
N LEU A 11 -46.41 16.25 55.20
CA LEU A 11 -46.18 17.59 55.73
C LEU A 11 -47.18 18.60 55.14
N SER A 12 -47.46 18.52 53.83
CA SER A 12 -48.43 19.40 53.17
C SER A 12 -49.86 19.24 53.69
N GLY A 13 -50.22 18.05 54.17
CA GLY A 13 -51.54 17.77 54.78
C GLY A 13 -51.63 18.08 56.27
N SER A 14 -50.51 18.41 56.93
CA SER A 14 -50.48 18.66 58.39
C SER A 14 -50.80 20.11 58.79
N PHE A 15 -50.89 21.02 57.83
CA PHE A 15 -51.23 22.42 58.08
C PHE A 15 -52.75 22.64 57.99
N GLU A 16 -53.34 23.38 58.94
CA GLU A 16 -54.77 23.72 58.94
C GLU A 16 -55.19 24.59 57.74
N GLN A 17 -54.24 25.34 57.17
CA GLN A 17 -54.45 26.18 55.99
C GLN A 17 -53.68 25.61 54.79
N SER A 18 -54.29 25.57 53.61
CA SER A 18 -53.66 25.02 52.42
C SER A 18 -52.35 25.75 52.11
N THR A 19 -51.24 25.01 52.10
CA THR A 19 -49.90 25.53 51.77
C THR A 19 -49.57 25.23 50.30
N PRO A 20 -49.98 26.07 49.33
CA PRO A 20 -49.86 25.77 47.90
C PRO A 20 -48.40 25.58 47.45
N ARG A 21 -47.45 26.23 48.13
CA ARG A 21 -46.02 26.12 47.81
C ARG A 21 -45.45 24.73 48.09
N ILE A 22 -45.86 24.08 49.18
CA ILE A 22 -45.38 22.75 49.56
C ILE A 22 -45.98 21.69 48.62
N LEU A 23 -47.27 21.85 48.28
CA LEU A 23 -47.94 20.97 47.32
C LEU A 23 -47.33 21.08 45.92
N ALA A 24 -46.99 22.29 45.46
CA ALA A 24 -46.30 22.49 44.19
C ALA A 24 -44.90 21.87 44.20
N ALA A 25 -44.13 22.02 45.29
CA ALA A 25 -42.82 21.38 45.43
C ALA A 25 -42.91 19.85 45.41
N TRP A 26 -43.92 19.28 46.07
CA TRP A 26 -44.21 17.85 45.99
C TRP A 26 -44.53 17.42 44.55
N ALA A 27 -45.42 18.12 43.86
CA ALA A 27 -45.82 17.80 42.49
C ALA A 27 -44.62 17.84 41.52
N VAL A 28 -43.77 18.88 41.61
CA VAL A 28 -42.52 18.98 40.83
C VAL A 28 -41.59 17.82 41.17
N GLY A 29 -41.45 17.49 42.46
CA GLY A 29 -40.65 16.34 42.90
C GLY A 29 -41.13 15.00 42.34
N VAL A 30 -42.45 14.80 42.27
CA VAL A 30 -43.07 13.62 41.65
C VAL A 30 -42.78 13.59 40.15
N VAL A 31 -42.97 14.70 39.43
CA VAL A 31 -42.71 14.81 37.99
C VAL A 31 -41.24 14.55 37.65
N LEU A 32 -40.31 15.12 38.42
CA LEU A 32 -38.88 14.88 38.21
C LEU A 32 -38.49 13.44 38.54
N SER A 33 -39.00 12.89 39.64
CA SER A 33 -38.71 11.51 40.02
C SER A 33 -39.27 10.50 39.02
N SER A 34 -40.48 10.73 38.49
CA SER A 34 -41.07 9.89 37.46
C SER A 34 -40.32 10.04 36.14
N GLY A 35 -39.91 11.26 35.77
CA GLY A 35 -39.07 11.51 34.60
C GLY A 35 -37.74 10.74 34.65
N ILE A 36 -37.04 10.79 35.78
CA ILE A 36 -35.80 10.01 35.97
C ILE A 36 -36.07 8.52 35.84
N LEU A 37 -37.15 8.01 36.46
CA LEU A 37 -37.51 6.59 36.36
C LEU A 37 -37.78 6.18 34.91
N VAL A 38 -38.51 6.98 34.15
CA VAL A 38 -38.79 6.73 32.72
C VAL A 38 -37.49 6.70 31.91
N VAL A 39 -36.57 7.65 32.13
CA VAL A 39 -35.27 7.66 31.44
C VAL A 39 -34.43 6.44 31.80
N VAL A 40 -34.37 6.05 33.08
CA VAL A 40 -33.65 4.85 33.53
C VAL A 40 -34.25 3.59 32.92
N LEU A 41 -35.59 3.47 32.89
CA LEU A 41 -36.27 2.34 32.25
C LEU A 41 -36.02 2.31 30.75
N ALA A 42 -36.10 3.45 30.05
CA ALA A 42 -35.81 3.53 28.62
C ALA A 42 -34.37 3.13 28.31
N ALA A 43 -33.38 3.64 29.08
CA ALA A 43 -31.98 3.27 28.91
C ALA A 43 -31.72 1.79 29.22
N THR A 44 -32.38 1.24 30.25
CA THR A 44 -32.26 -0.18 30.63
C THR A 44 -32.89 -1.08 29.56
N THR A 45 -34.07 -0.74 29.05
CA THR A 45 -34.72 -1.44 27.94
C THR A 45 -33.86 -1.38 26.68
N HIS A 46 -33.32 -0.21 26.35
CA HIS A 46 -32.39 -0.06 25.22
C HIS A 46 -31.12 -0.91 25.41
N ALA A 47 -30.60 -1.02 26.65
CA ALA A 47 -29.44 -1.86 26.96
C ALA A 47 -29.72 -3.37 26.86
N LEU A 48 -30.96 -3.78 27.11
CA LEU A 48 -31.39 -5.18 27.01
C LEU A 48 -31.70 -5.59 25.56
N VAL A 49 -32.30 -4.68 24.78
CA VAL A 49 -32.71 -4.93 23.39
C VAL A 49 -31.51 -4.92 22.42
N TYR A 50 -30.54 -4.02 22.63
CA TYR A 50 -29.40 -3.87 21.72
C TYR A 50 -28.10 -4.43 22.32
N GLU A 51 -27.49 -5.40 21.64
CA GLU A 51 -26.27 -6.08 22.10
C GLU A 51 -25.07 -5.15 22.31
N VAL A 52 -25.02 -4.04 21.57
CA VAL A 52 -23.93 -3.03 21.63
C VAL A 52 -24.47 -1.69 22.13
N SER A 53 -25.45 -1.70 23.03
CA SER A 53 -25.95 -0.46 23.61
C SER A 53 -24.85 0.29 24.39
N PRO A 54 -24.72 1.61 24.22
CA PRO A 54 -23.80 2.43 25.02
C PRO A 54 -24.16 2.45 26.53
N PHE A 55 -25.37 2.01 26.88
CA PHE A 55 -25.86 1.88 28.25
C PHE A 55 -25.67 0.46 28.82
N GLY A 56 -25.08 -0.46 28.05
CA GLY A 56 -24.79 -1.83 28.47
C GLY A 56 -23.66 -1.91 29.50
N GLY A 57 -23.92 -2.49 30.67
CA GLY A 57 -22.96 -2.62 31.76
C GLY A 57 -23.05 -3.96 32.49
N PRO A 58 -22.28 -4.18 33.57
CA PRO A 58 -22.33 -5.42 34.35
C PRO A 58 -23.74 -5.75 34.86
N VAL A 59 -24.53 -4.74 35.21
CA VAL A 59 -25.90 -4.88 35.71
C VAL A 59 -26.87 -5.36 34.63
N SER A 60 -26.79 -4.83 33.40
CA SER A 60 -27.64 -5.31 32.30
C SER A 60 -27.29 -6.74 31.89
N LYS A 61 -26.00 -7.12 31.96
CA LYS A 61 -25.55 -8.51 31.78
C LYS A 61 -26.10 -9.45 32.86
N VAL A 62 -26.07 -9.03 34.12
CA VAL A 62 -26.65 -9.79 35.23
C VAL A 62 -28.17 -9.89 35.08
N LEU A 63 -28.88 -8.80 34.77
CA LEU A 63 -30.33 -8.81 34.54
C LEU A 63 -30.71 -9.74 33.37
N PHE A 64 -29.94 -9.71 32.27
CA PHE A 64 -30.12 -10.61 31.14
C PHE A 64 -29.89 -12.08 31.55
N GLN A 65 -28.81 -12.35 32.28
CA GLN A 65 -28.50 -13.69 32.75
C GLN A 65 -29.54 -14.18 33.75
N SER A 66 -30.02 -13.33 34.65
CA SER A 66 -31.12 -13.63 35.58
C SER A 66 -32.44 -13.88 34.84
N ALA A 67 -32.80 -13.07 33.85
CA ALA A 67 -34.01 -13.28 33.04
C ALA A 67 -33.96 -14.61 32.29
N ARG A 68 -32.81 -14.96 31.70
CA ARG A 68 -32.60 -16.23 31.00
C ARG A 68 -32.54 -17.43 31.95
N VAL A 69 -31.94 -17.27 33.12
CA VAL A 69 -31.89 -18.32 34.15
C VAL A 69 -33.27 -18.52 34.78
N MET A 70 -34.12 -17.49 34.85
CA MET A 70 -35.48 -17.58 35.38
C MET A 70 -36.51 -18.14 34.37
N SER A 71 -36.22 -18.19 33.06
CA SER A 71 -37.12 -18.80 32.09
C SER A 71 -37.03 -20.32 32.01
N VAL A 72 -35.85 -20.90 32.26
CA VAL A 72 -35.64 -22.36 32.32
C VAL A 72 -36.43 -23.07 33.45
N PRO A 73 -36.53 -22.54 34.68
CA PRO A 73 -37.30 -23.17 35.75
C PRO A 73 -38.81 -22.97 35.62
N PHE A 74 -39.31 -22.19 34.64
CA PHE A 74 -40.75 -21.95 34.49
C PHE A 74 -41.51 -23.25 34.22
N ASP A 75 -41.05 -24.05 33.24
CA ASP A 75 -41.70 -25.32 32.89
C ASP A 75 -41.60 -26.34 34.02
N TRP A 76 -40.45 -26.36 34.72
CA TRP A 76 -40.24 -27.21 35.89
C TRP A 76 -41.12 -26.80 37.09
N LEU A 77 -41.24 -25.50 37.36
CA LEU A 77 -42.07 -24.95 38.43
C LEU A 77 -43.55 -25.20 38.15
N MET A 78 -44.00 -25.02 36.91
CA MET A 78 -45.38 -25.30 36.52
C MET A 78 -45.69 -26.80 36.64
N GLY A 79 -44.75 -27.68 36.28
CA GLY A 79 -44.90 -29.13 36.52
C GLY A 79 -45.07 -29.46 38.01
N LYS A 80 -44.28 -28.83 38.89
CA LYS A 80 -44.43 -28.97 40.35
C LYS A 80 -45.76 -28.42 40.87
N VAL A 81 -46.26 -27.31 40.34
CA VAL A 81 -47.55 -26.73 40.71
C VAL A 81 -48.69 -27.64 40.29
N ASP A 82 -48.60 -28.26 39.11
CA ASP A 82 -49.57 -29.24 38.62
C ASP A 82 -49.57 -30.51 39.50
N ASP A 83 -48.39 -31.03 39.88
CA ASP A 83 -48.26 -32.16 40.81
C ASP A 83 -48.89 -31.86 42.18
N ILE A 84 -48.64 -30.67 42.73
CA ILE A 84 -49.19 -30.24 44.02
C ILE A 84 -50.70 -30.04 43.93
N ALA A 85 -51.21 -29.51 42.81
CA ALA A 85 -52.63 -29.33 42.60
C ALA A 85 -53.36 -30.68 42.56
N GLY A 86 -52.80 -31.67 41.85
CA GLY A 86 -53.33 -33.04 41.84
C GLY A 86 -53.30 -33.72 43.20
N TRP A 87 -52.23 -33.53 43.98
CA TRP A 87 -52.14 -34.04 45.35
C TRP A 87 -53.17 -33.39 46.30
N LEU A 88 -53.38 -32.07 46.18
CA LEU A 88 -54.36 -31.34 47.00
C LEU A 88 -55.80 -31.76 46.68
N ASP A 89 -56.12 -32.03 45.42
CA ASP A 89 -57.45 -32.50 45.01
C ASP A 89 -57.78 -33.88 45.60
N CYS A 90 -56.80 -34.79 45.67
CA CYS A 90 -56.99 -36.07 46.33
C CYS A 90 -57.25 -35.94 47.84
N ARG A 91 -56.79 -34.84 48.45
CA ARG A 91 -56.84 -34.66 49.91
C ARG A 91 -58.01 -33.79 50.38
N ILE A 92 -58.48 -32.87 49.55
CA ILE A 92 -59.54 -31.91 49.87
C ILE A 92 -60.55 -31.91 48.71
N ALA A 93 -61.49 -32.86 48.76
CA ALA A 93 -62.46 -33.09 47.68
C ALA A 93 -63.46 -31.93 47.44
N SER A 94 -63.49 -30.93 48.31
CA SER A 94 -64.45 -29.83 48.25
C SER A 94 -64.03 -28.68 47.32
N ILE A 95 -62.77 -28.61 46.90
CA ILE A 95 -62.25 -27.51 46.07
C ILE A 95 -61.42 -28.10 44.92
N PRO A 96 -61.72 -27.76 43.65
CA PRO A 96 -60.98 -28.27 42.50
C PRO A 96 -59.69 -27.47 42.26
N PHE A 97 -58.65 -27.75 43.05
CA PHE A 97 -57.34 -27.12 42.97
C PHE A 97 -56.65 -27.31 41.61
N TYR A 98 -56.84 -28.42 40.90
CA TYR A 98 -56.30 -28.61 39.54
C TYR A 98 -56.76 -27.54 38.55
N ARG A 99 -57.91 -26.90 38.77
CA ARG A 99 -58.40 -25.80 37.92
C ARG A 99 -57.86 -24.43 38.36
N ILE A 100 -57.65 -24.22 39.65
CA ILE A 100 -57.37 -22.89 40.20
C ILE A 100 -55.86 -22.64 40.30
N LEU A 101 -55.12 -23.60 40.86
CA LEU A 101 -53.70 -23.43 41.18
C LEU A 101 -52.83 -23.21 39.93
N PRO A 102 -53.01 -23.96 38.82
CA PRO A 102 -52.24 -23.73 37.60
C PRO A 102 -52.56 -22.38 36.95
N VAL A 103 -53.81 -21.91 37.05
CA VAL A 103 -54.22 -20.61 36.51
C VAL A 103 -53.59 -19.48 37.32
N VAL A 104 -53.65 -19.56 38.65
CA VAL A 104 -53.01 -18.58 39.55
C VAL A 104 -51.50 -18.59 39.36
N GLY A 105 -50.88 -19.77 39.27
CA GLY A 105 -49.45 -19.93 39.01
C GLY A 105 -49.03 -19.29 37.69
N ARG A 106 -49.79 -19.54 36.60
CA ARG A 106 -49.55 -18.90 35.31
C ARG A 106 -49.71 -17.40 35.36
N VAL A 107 -50.74 -16.87 36.01
CA VAL A 107 -50.97 -15.40 36.13
C VAL A 107 -49.84 -14.73 36.91
N LEU A 108 -49.38 -15.33 38.01
CA LEU A 108 -48.30 -14.79 38.84
C LEU A 108 -46.93 -14.87 38.14
N ALA A 109 -46.67 -15.95 37.39
CA ALA A 109 -45.40 -16.16 36.71
C ALA A 109 -45.35 -15.55 35.29
N TRP A 110 -46.50 -15.16 34.73
CA TRP A 110 -46.62 -14.55 33.40
C TRP A 110 -45.69 -13.35 33.19
N PRO A 111 -45.57 -12.38 34.11
CA PRO A 111 -44.71 -11.21 33.87
C PRO A 111 -43.24 -11.60 33.65
N LEU A 112 -42.75 -12.63 34.36
CA LEU A 112 -41.37 -13.10 34.25
C LEU A 112 -41.14 -13.87 32.93
N TRP A 113 -42.08 -14.73 32.55
CA TRP A 113 -42.04 -15.45 31.28
C TRP A 113 -42.14 -14.51 30.08
N LEU A 114 -43.06 -13.53 30.14
CA LEU A 114 -43.24 -12.50 29.12
C LEU A 114 -41.99 -11.63 28.99
N CYS A 115 -41.34 -11.26 30.11
CA CYS A 115 -40.07 -10.53 30.07
C CYS A 115 -38.97 -11.34 29.38
N SER A 116 -38.84 -12.64 29.65
CA SER A 116 -37.85 -13.47 28.96
C SER A 116 -38.15 -13.60 27.47
N LEU A 117 -39.40 -13.80 27.09
CA LEU A 117 -39.81 -13.93 25.69
C LEU A 117 -39.60 -12.65 24.90
N LEU A 118 -39.93 -11.50 25.50
CA LEU A 118 -39.69 -10.19 24.88
C LEU A 118 -38.19 -9.95 24.70
N VAL A 119 -37.36 -10.33 25.68
CA VAL A 119 -35.89 -10.24 25.56
C VAL A 119 -35.35 -11.14 24.45
N ASP A 120 -35.84 -12.39 24.32
CA ASP A 120 -35.35 -13.30 23.28
C ASP A 120 -35.85 -12.94 21.87
N GLN A 121 -37.08 -12.42 21.73
CA GLN A 121 -37.65 -12.04 20.43
C GLN A 121 -37.16 -10.67 19.92
N TRP A 122 -36.93 -9.70 20.81
CA TRP A 122 -36.61 -8.32 20.39
C TRP A 122 -35.10 -8.05 20.34
N ARG A 123 -34.26 -8.98 20.78
CA ARG A 123 -32.80 -8.80 20.74
C ARG A 123 -32.32 -8.77 19.30
N VAL A 124 -32.04 -7.57 18.81
CA VAL A 124 -31.34 -7.36 17.54
C VAL A 124 -29.90 -7.80 17.76
N LYS A 125 -29.61 -9.07 17.42
CA LYS A 125 -28.25 -9.57 17.37
C LYS A 125 -27.50 -8.74 16.34
N LEU A 126 -26.40 -8.13 16.76
CA LEU A 126 -25.51 -7.53 15.79
C LEU A 126 -24.92 -8.70 15.02
N ASP A 127 -25.23 -8.81 13.74
CA ASP A 127 -24.75 -9.92 12.92
C ASP A 127 -23.23 -9.79 12.74
N GLN A 128 -22.48 -10.37 13.67
CA GLN A 128 -21.01 -10.38 13.66
C GLN A 128 -20.46 -11.11 12.42
N SER A 129 -21.29 -11.86 11.69
CA SER A 129 -20.88 -12.48 10.43
C SER A 129 -20.75 -11.47 9.29
N ASP A 130 -21.46 -10.33 9.36
CA ASP A 130 -21.38 -9.25 8.39
C ASP A 130 -20.43 -8.14 8.87
N ARG A 131 -19.12 -8.39 8.70
CA ARG A 131 -18.06 -7.43 9.06
C ARG A 131 -18.23 -6.06 8.39
N GLY A 132 -18.82 -6.00 7.20
CA GLY A 132 -19.07 -4.74 6.50
C GLY A 132 -20.07 -3.86 7.24
N LYS A 133 -21.18 -4.44 7.72
CA LYS A 133 -22.18 -3.72 8.54
C LYS A 133 -21.60 -3.28 9.89
N LEU A 134 -20.81 -4.14 10.55
CA LEU A 134 -20.15 -3.80 11.80
C LEU A 134 -19.23 -2.59 11.63
N LEU A 135 -18.39 -2.61 10.59
CA LEU A 135 -17.47 -1.53 10.31
C LEU A 135 -18.20 -0.22 9.97
N LYS A 136 -19.30 -0.31 9.21
CA LYS A 136 -20.17 0.83 8.95
C LYS A 136 -20.71 1.43 10.25
N ALA A 137 -21.34 0.63 11.11
CA ALA A 137 -21.84 1.08 12.40
C ALA A 137 -20.74 1.71 13.28
N PHE A 138 -19.54 1.12 13.27
CA PHE A 138 -18.38 1.66 13.98
C PHE A 138 -17.96 3.04 13.45
N MET A 139 -17.92 3.22 12.12
CA MET A 139 -17.63 4.51 11.50
C MET A 139 -18.72 5.56 11.77
N ASP A 140 -20.00 5.18 11.74
CA ASP A 140 -21.10 6.08 12.11
C ASP A 140 -20.92 6.61 13.53
N LEU A 141 -20.67 5.72 14.49
CA LEU A 141 -20.43 6.08 15.89
C LEU A 141 -19.22 7.00 16.05
N MET A 142 -18.11 6.74 15.36
CA MET A 142 -16.94 7.62 15.40
C MET A 142 -17.24 8.99 14.78
N SER A 143 -18.02 9.04 13.71
CA SER A 143 -18.36 10.29 13.01
C SER A 143 -19.27 11.21 13.84
N GLU A 144 -20.07 10.64 14.75
CA GLU A 144 -21.03 11.36 15.60
C GLU A 144 -20.52 11.61 17.02
N ALA A 145 -19.49 10.89 17.45
CA ALA A 145 -18.93 11.03 18.79
C ALA A 145 -18.35 12.43 19.03
N SER A 146 -18.83 13.09 20.09
CA SER A 146 -18.36 14.41 20.51
C SER A 146 -17.24 14.33 21.55
N ASP A 147 -17.11 13.24 22.29
CA ASP A 147 -16.10 13.08 23.34
C ASP A 147 -14.72 12.71 22.75
N PRO A 148 -13.68 13.57 22.88
CA PRO A 148 -12.36 13.30 22.36
C PRO A 148 -11.68 12.07 22.99
N LYS A 149 -12.02 11.71 24.23
CA LYS A 149 -11.46 10.49 24.89
C LYS A 149 -12.02 9.21 24.27
N LEU A 150 -13.28 9.23 23.84
CA LEU A 150 -13.88 8.11 23.11
C LEU A 150 -13.26 7.98 21.72
N LEU A 151 -13.06 9.10 21.02
CA LEU A 151 -12.38 9.11 19.72
C LEU A 151 -10.95 8.56 19.81
N GLU A 152 -10.21 8.89 20.86
CA GLU A 152 -8.85 8.36 21.07
C GLU A 152 -8.82 6.84 21.26
N ARG A 153 -9.82 6.26 21.92
CA ARG A 153 -9.94 4.80 22.05
C ARG A 153 -10.39 4.16 20.74
N ALA A 154 -11.36 4.77 20.05
CA ALA A 154 -11.93 4.24 18.82
C ALA A 154 -10.94 4.27 17.65
N VAL A 155 -10.18 5.36 17.48
CA VAL A 155 -9.17 5.45 16.42
C VAL A 155 -8.08 4.38 16.59
N GLY A 156 -7.81 3.97 17.84
CA GLY A 156 -6.88 2.89 18.16
C GLY A 156 -7.28 1.55 17.55
N SER A 157 -8.57 1.26 17.41
CA SER A 157 -9.08 0.02 16.81
C SER A 157 -9.39 0.14 15.31
N PHE A 158 -9.27 1.33 14.73
CA PHE A 158 -9.58 1.55 13.32
C PHE A 158 -8.47 1.00 12.39
N SER A 159 -8.86 0.30 11.33
CA SER A 159 -7.96 -0.32 10.34
C SER A 159 -8.42 -0.02 8.91
N TYR A 160 -7.61 0.73 8.16
CA TYR A 160 -7.86 0.99 6.74
C TYR A 160 -7.78 -0.27 5.87
N ILE A 161 -6.98 -1.26 6.28
CA ILE A 161 -6.87 -2.55 5.56
C ILE A 161 -8.17 -3.33 5.69
N GLU A 162 -8.68 -3.48 6.92
CA GLU A 162 -9.94 -4.18 7.18
C GLU A 162 -11.11 -3.47 6.52
N TRP A 163 -11.07 -2.13 6.48
CA TRP A 163 -12.02 -1.32 5.73
C TRP A 163 -11.92 -1.54 4.22
N SER A 164 -10.72 -1.58 3.65
CA SER A 164 -10.54 -1.86 2.22
C SER A 164 -11.06 -3.26 1.83
N GLU A 165 -11.03 -4.22 2.75
CA GLU A 165 -11.50 -5.60 2.53
C GLU A 165 -13.01 -5.74 2.62
N ASN A 166 -13.64 -5.09 3.61
CA ASN A 166 -15.04 -5.33 3.96
C ASN A 166 -15.97 -4.14 3.69
N GLY A 167 -15.41 -2.95 3.43
CA GLY A 167 -16.11 -1.66 3.38
C GLY A 167 -16.35 -1.09 1.98
N LYS A 168 -16.31 -1.92 0.93
CA LYS A 168 -16.57 -1.49 -0.46
C LYS A 168 -17.93 -0.78 -0.56
N GLY A 169 -17.92 0.56 -0.64
CA GLY A 169 -19.12 1.40 -0.75
C GLY A 169 -19.33 2.43 0.37
N ALA A 170 -18.48 2.47 1.40
CA ALA A 170 -18.62 3.41 2.52
C ALA A 170 -17.58 4.57 2.47
N VAL A 171 -17.26 5.07 1.26
CA VAL A 171 -16.24 6.13 1.09
C VAL A 171 -16.71 7.44 1.73
N ASP A 172 -17.95 7.86 1.48
CA ASP A 172 -18.52 9.08 2.10
C ASP A 172 -18.50 9.01 3.63
N GLN A 173 -18.69 7.80 4.15
CA GLN A 173 -18.69 7.56 5.59
C GLN A 173 -17.28 7.55 6.18
N LEU A 174 -16.31 7.04 5.42
CA LEU A 174 -14.89 7.16 5.74
C LEU A 174 -14.46 8.63 5.76
N GLU A 175 -14.94 9.43 4.80
CA GLU A 175 -14.71 10.87 4.74
C GLU A 175 -15.33 11.61 5.93
N LYS A 176 -16.61 11.34 6.23
CA LYS A 176 -17.30 11.90 7.41
C LYS A 176 -16.55 11.56 8.70
N THR A 177 -16.14 10.29 8.86
CA THR A 177 -15.35 9.82 10.01
C THR A 177 -14.02 10.56 10.12
N ARG A 178 -13.28 10.70 9.01
CA ARG A 178 -12.02 11.44 8.99
C ARG A 178 -12.23 12.90 9.35
N ASN A 179 -13.21 13.58 8.75
CA ASN A 179 -13.47 15.00 9.00
C ASN A 179 -13.71 15.23 10.50
N ARG A 180 -14.43 14.32 11.16
CA ARG A 180 -14.59 14.33 12.61
C ARG A 180 -13.27 14.10 13.35
N LEU A 181 -12.51 13.06 13.00
CA LEU A 181 -11.24 12.70 13.66
C LEU A 181 -10.13 13.75 13.48
N MET A 182 -10.17 14.50 12.37
CA MET A 182 -9.21 15.56 12.01
C MET A 182 -9.66 16.96 12.42
N ALA A 183 -10.85 17.11 13.01
CA ALA A 183 -11.39 18.40 13.43
C ALA A 183 -10.49 19.09 14.47
N THR A 184 -10.57 20.41 14.55
CA THR A 184 -9.67 21.21 15.41
C THR A 184 -9.86 20.96 16.90
N ASP A 185 -11.02 20.45 17.31
CA ASP A 185 -11.35 20.09 18.69
C ASP A 185 -10.84 18.69 19.10
N THR A 186 -10.32 17.89 18.16
CA THR A 186 -9.74 16.57 18.49
C THR A 186 -8.29 16.67 18.92
N SER A 187 -7.85 15.70 19.74
CA SER A 187 -6.49 15.69 20.25
C SER A 187 -5.47 15.45 19.13
N VAL A 188 -4.27 16.02 19.27
CA VAL A 188 -3.15 15.74 18.34
C VAL A 188 -2.89 14.24 18.23
N ARG A 189 -3.02 13.50 19.34
CA ARG A 189 -2.81 12.05 19.39
C ARG A 189 -3.79 11.28 18.51
N VAL A 190 -5.07 11.69 18.42
CA VAL A 190 -6.04 11.07 17.51
C VAL A 190 -5.58 11.22 16.06
N ARG A 191 -5.18 12.43 15.68
CA ARG A 191 -4.72 12.75 14.32
C ARG A 191 -3.45 11.99 13.94
N GLU A 192 -2.47 11.91 14.84
CA GLU A 192 -1.26 11.11 14.59
C GLU A 192 -1.54 9.61 14.53
N THR A 193 -2.46 9.10 15.36
CA THR A 193 -2.86 7.69 15.30
C THR A 193 -3.52 7.36 13.96
N LEU A 194 -4.39 8.24 13.46
CA LEU A 194 -5.02 8.07 12.16
C LEU A 194 -3.98 8.04 11.01
N ARG A 195 -3.01 8.96 11.03
CA ARG A 195 -1.90 8.96 10.06
C ARG A 195 -1.04 7.70 10.14
N ALA A 196 -0.73 7.24 11.34
CA ALA A 196 0.02 6.01 11.55
C ALA A 196 -0.73 4.77 11.02
N ARG A 197 -2.06 4.75 11.16
CA ARG A 197 -2.92 3.70 10.59
C ARG A 197 -2.97 3.78 9.06
N ALA A 198 -3.03 4.97 8.48
CA ALA A 198 -3.00 5.14 7.02
C ALA A 198 -1.71 4.57 6.43
N LYS A 199 -0.55 4.84 7.06
CA LYS A 199 0.75 4.30 6.63
C LYS A 199 0.78 2.77 6.52
N GLN A 200 0.01 2.04 7.33
CA GLN A 200 -0.06 0.58 7.27
C GLN A 200 -0.64 0.06 5.95
N LEU A 201 -1.33 0.92 5.19
CA LEU A 201 -1.86 0.64 3.86
C LEU A 201 -0.77 0.69 2.77
N ALA A 202 0.45 1.12 3.06
CA ALA A 202 1.52 1.17 2.07
C ALA A 202 2.56 0.10 2.38
N PRO A 203 2.38 -1.14 1.88
CA PRO A 203 3.38 -2.19 2.08
C PRO A 203 4.71 -1.80 1.44
N SER A 204 5.82 -2.26 2.01
CA SER A 204 7.15 -1.97 1.44
C SER A 204 7.49 -2.80 0.21
N ASP A 205 6.75 -3.89 -0.03
CA ASP A 205 6.96 -4.84 -1.12
C ASP A 205 6.20 -4.40 -2.39
N SER A 206 6.89 -4.39 -3.53
CA SER A 206 6.36 -3.90 -4.83
C SER A 206 5.16 -4.70 -5.33
N ARG A 207 5.16 -6.02 -5.13
CA ARG A 207 4.03 -6.89 -5.52
C ARG A 207 2.81 -6.61 -4.66
N LYS A 208 3.00 -6.45 -3.35
CA LYS A 208 1.93 -6.06 -2.43
C LYS A 208 1.39 -4.65 -2.74
N LEU A 209 2.26 -3.70 -3.12
CA LEU A 209 1.84 -2.37 -3.55
C LEU A 209 0.91 -2.46 -4.76
N ARG A 210 1.30 -3.19 -5.80
CA ARG A 210 0.46 -3.39 -6.98
C ARG A 210 -0.90 -4.00 -6.63
N ASN A 211 -0.92 -5.11 -5.89
CA ASN A 211 -2.15 -5.79 -5.49
C ASN A 211 -3.08 -4.87 -4.67
N MET A 212 -2.49 -4.00 -3.84
CA MET A 212 -3.26 -3.05 -3.07
C MET A 212 -3.75 -1.88 -3.91
N GLY A 213 -2.92 -1.38 -4.83
CA GLY A 213 -3.27 -0.30 -5.73
C GLY A 213 -4.42 -0.62 -6.67
N GLU A 214 -4.52 -1.87 -7.15
CA GLU A 214 -5.66 -2.35 -7.93
C GLU A 214 -7.00 -2.22 -7.18
N ARG A 215 -6.97 -2.17 -5.85
CA ARG A 215 -8.16 -2.04 -4.99
C ARG A 215 -8.49 -0.59 -4.61
N LEU A 216 -7.59 0.36 -4.86
CA LEU A 216 -7.76 1.77 -4.49
C LEU A 216 -8.42 2.55 -5.63
N THR A 217 -9.58 3.15 -5.34
CA THR A 217 -10.28 4.07 -6.26
C THR A 217 -9.69 5.47 -6.20
N LYS A 218 -10.05 6.31 -7.15
CA LYS A 218 -9.53 7.69 -7.26
C LYS A 218 -9.88 8.52 -6.05
N GLU A 219 -11.11 8.38 -5.56
CA GLU A 219 -11.62 9.06 -4.37
C GLU A 219 -10.81 8.68 -3.13
N LEU A 220 -10.37 7.42 -3.02
CA LEU A 220 -9.56 6.96 -1.90
C LEU A 220 -8.14 7.48 -1.96
N VAL A 221 -7.51 7.47 -3.13
CA VAL A 221 -6.18 8.06 -3.29
C VAL A 221 -6.23 9.55 -2.95
N GLN A 222 -7.22 10.28 -3.45
CA GLN A 222 -7.44 11.69 -3.12
C GLN A 222 -7.70 11.91 -1.62
N PHE A 223 -8.48 11.01 -1.00
CA PHE A 223 -8.70 11.02 0.44
C PHE A 223 -7.37 10.87 1.20
N PHE A 224 -6.51 9.91 0.83
CA PHE A 224 -5.23 9.69 1.49
C PHE A 224 -4.25 10.84 1.28
N LEU A 225 -4.20 11.41 0.07
CA LEU A 225 -3.43 12.63 -0.19
C LEU A 225 -3.86 13.76 0.76
N GLY A 226 -5.17 13.98 0.93
CA GLY A 226 -5.64 15.01 1.85
C GLY A 226 -5.30 14.78 3.34
N ILE A 227 -5.03 13.53 3.77
CA ILE A 227 -4.66 13.25 5.17
C ILE A 227 -3.33 13.92 5.52
N HIS A 228 -2.42 13.93 4.54
CA HIS A 228 -1.09 14.47 4.69
C HIS A 228 -1.10 15.91 4.21
N SER A 229 -0.61 16.84 5.03
CA SER A 229 -0.54 18.25 4.62
C SER A 229 0.67 18.40 3.70
N TYR A 230 0.45 18.37 2.39
CA TYR A 230 1.51 18.64 1.41
C TYR A 230 1.90 20.13 1.48
N PRO A 231 3.21 20.46 1.41
CA PRO A 231 3.64 21.85 1.39
C PRO A 231 2.98 22.57 0.21
N ARG A 232 2.13 23.58 0.51
CA ARG A 232 1.53 24.45 -0.52
C ARG A 232 2.59 25.14 -1.37
N ASP A 233 3.77 25.38 -0.80
CA ASP A 233 4.92 25.98 -1.45
C ASP A 233 5.84 24.96 -2.16
N PHE A 234 5.27 24.05 -2.94
CA PHE A 234 6.04 23.11 -3.75
C PHE A 234 6.87 23.74 -4.89
N GLY A 235 6.90 25.08 -5.01
CA GLY A 235 7.83 25.76 -5.91
C GLY A 235 7.43 27.17 -6.32
N GLY A 236 8.14 28.19 -5.83
CA GLY A 236 8.02 29.60 -6.24
C GLY A 236 7.25 29.88 -7.54
N SER A 237 6.13 30.58 -7.39
CA SER A 237 5.30 31.34 -8.34
C SER A 237 4.90 30.77 -9.72
N LEU A 238 5.32 29.58 -10.16
CA LEU A 238 4.94 29.10 -11.51
C LEU A 238 4.45 27.64 -11.67
N ARG A 239 4.48 26.77 -10.64
CA ARG A 239 3.99 25.37 -10.75
C ARG A 239 3.43 24.79 -9.43
N LEU A 240 2.79 25.63 -8.62
CA LEU A 240 2.53 25.35 -7.20
C LEU A 240 1.37 24.41 -6.87
N PHE A 241 0.66 23.89 -7.88
CA PHE A 241 -0.52 23.03 -7.66
C PHE A 241 -0.32 21.57 -8.11
N GLU A 242 0.89 21.18 -8.56
CA GLU A 242 0.99 20.00 -9.43
C GLU A 242 1.28 18.66 -8.73
N PHE A 243 1.84 18.57 -7.51
CA PHE A 243 2.25 17.24 -7.01
C PHE A 243 1.07 16.31 -6.75
N GLU A 244 0.07 16.73 -5.96
CA GLU A 244 -1.10 15.89 -5.64
C GLU A 244 -1.91 15.56 -6.90
N GLU A 245 -2.18 16.58 -7.73
CA GLU A 245 -2.92 16.40 -8.99
C GLU A 245 -2.16 15.48 -9.95
N LYS A 246 -0.86 15.71 -10.13
CA LYS A 246 -0.04 14.90 -11.03
C LYS A 246 0.18 13.51 -10.48
N PHE A 247 0.27 13.34 -9.16
CA PHE A 247 0.31 12.04 -8.53
C PHE A 247 -0.98 11.27 -8.80
N LEU A 248 -2.14 11.92 -8.63
CA LEU A 248 -3.43 11.32 -8.89
C LEU A 248 -3.57 10.92 -10.37
N ASP A 249 -3.26 11.82 -11.29
CA ASP A 249 -3.24 11.53 -12.74
C ASP A 249 -2.31 10.35 -13.07
N THR A 250 -1.06 10.41 -12.61
CA THR A 250 -0.03 9.41 -12.93
C THR A 250 -0.35 8.04 -12.34
N SER A 251 -0.84 7.97 -11.10
CA SER A 251 -1.16 6.71 -10.39
C SER A 251 -2.37 5.97 -10.97
N PHE A 252 -3.22 6.66 -11.72
CA PHE A 252 -4.33 6.06 -12.48
C PHE A 252 -4.01 5.85 -13.96
N GLY A 253 -2.83 6.27 -14.42
CA GLY A 253 -2.29 5.93 -15.73
C GLY A 253 -2.07 4.41 -15.89
N GLU A 254 -1.94 3.97 -17.14
CA GLU A 254 -1.65 2.59 -17.48
C GLU A 254 -0.39 2.10 -16.77
N ASP A 255 -0.40 0.86 -16.26
CA ASP A 255 0.76 0.21 -15.62
C ASP A 255 1.39 0.98 -14.43
N ASN A 256 0.61 1.81 -13.73
CA ASN A 256 1.05 2.61 -12.56
C ASN A 256 0.25 2.32 -11.28
N THR A 257 -0.44 1.19 -11.20
CA THR A 257 -1.27 0.85 -10.03
C THR A 257 -0.45 0.75 -8.74
N ASP A 258 0.85 0.39 -8.85
CA ASP A 258 1.81 0.33 -7.75
C ASP A 258 2.03 1.68 -7.04
N LEU A 259 1.74 2.81 -7.70
CA LEU A 259 1.89 4.14 -7.12
C LEU A 259 0.76 4.47 -6.15
N ARG A 260 -0.45 3.95 -6.36
CA ARG A 260 -1.66 4.38 -5.62
C ARG A 260 -1.55 4.25 -4.10
N PRO A 261 -1.00 3.15 -3.53
CA PRO A 261 -0.87 3.04 -2.08
C PRO A 261 0.13 4.05 -1.48
N LEU A 262 1.02 4.63 -2.28
CA LEU A 262 1.99 5.61 -1.79
C LEU A 262 1.31 6.90 -1.32
N ALA A 263 0.06 7.17 -1.73
CA ALA A 263 -0.73 8.31 -1.21
C ALA A 263 -1.02 8.19 0.29
N ALA A 264 -1.01 6.98 0.85
CA ALA A 264 -1.24 6.77 2.27
C ALA A 264 0.01 7.05 3.14
N LEU A 265 1.17 7.25 2.52
CA LEU A 265 2.43 7.54 3.20
C LEU A 265 2.56 9.02 3.56
N PRO A 266 3.28 9.35 4.65
CA PRO A 266 3.69 10.73 4.91
C PRO A 266 4.41 11.33 3.70
N PHE A 267 4.25 12.64 3.50
CA PHE A 267 4.73 13.36 2.32
C PHE A 267 6.17 12.98 1.91
N GLU A 268 7.09 13.01 2.86
CA GLU A 268 8.52 12.76 2.62
C GLU A 268 8.80 11.32 2.17
N GLU A 269 8.15 10.36 2.83
CA GLU A 269 8.24 8.95 2.47
C GLU A 269 7.59 8.69 1.10
N CYS A 270 6.48 9.36 0.79
CA CYS A 270 5.85 9.33 -0.53
C CYS A 270 6.81 9.80 -1.63
N VAL A 271 7.46 10.96 -1.44
CA VAL A 271 8.48 11.49 -2.37
C VAL A 271 9.62 10.51 -2.57
N ALA A 272 10.16 9.96 -1.47
CA ALA A 272 11.26 9.01 -1.53
C ALA A 272 10.88 7.74 -2.30
N ARG A 273 9.68 7.20 -2.07
CA ARG A 273 9.17 6.02 -2.78
C ARG A 273 8.87 6.31 -4.25
N VAL A 274 8.39 7.51 -4.58
CA VAL A 274 8.24 7.96 -5.98
C VAL A 274 9.60 8.00 -6.68
N LEU A 275 10.65 8.50 -6.01
CA LEU A 275 12.01 8.48 -6.55
C LEU A 275 12.58 7.07 -6.74
N CYS A 276 12.08 6.06 -6.02
CA CYS A 276 12.44 4.65 -6.24
C CYS A 276 11.55 3.92 -7.25
N SER A 277 10.51 4.57 -7.79
CA SER A 277 9.46 3.88 -8.53
C SER A 277 9.88 3.24 -9.86
N TYR A 278 11.00 3.65 -10.47
CA TYR A 278 11.52 2.99 -11.68
C TYR A 278 12.24 1.67 -11.40
N ASN A 279 12.61 1.41 -10.14
CA ASN A 279 13.23 0.15 -9.73
C ASN A 279 12.20 -0.96 -9.42
N HIS A 280 10.90 -0.69 -9.59
CA HIS A 280 9.87 -1.70 -9.36
C HIS A 280 9.90 -2.81 -10.42
N GLU A 281 9.50 -4.01 -10.02
CA GLU A 281 9.38 -5.16 -10.92
C GLU A 281 8.13 -5.06 -11.80
N GLY A 282 8.24 -5.58 -13.02
CA GLY A 282 7.13 -5.63 -13.97
C GLY A 282 7.12 -4.48 -14.98
N LYS A 283 6.01 -4.40 -15.73
CA LYS A 283 5.77 -3.34 -16.71
C LYS A 283 5.45 -2.05 -15.97
N LEU A 284 6.14 -0.98 -16.32
CA LEU A 284 5.97 0.34 -15.71
C LEU A 284 5.31 1.29 -16.70
N GLY A 285 4.31 2.04 -16.24
CA GLY A 285 3.71 3.13 -16.97
C GLY A 285 4.61 4.38 -17.05
N ASP A 286 4.14 5.38 -17.80
CA ASP A 286 4.78 6.69 -17.77
C ASP A 286 4.61 7.32 -16.38
N ARG A 287 5.73 7.46 -15.67
CA ARG A 287 5.82 8.07 -14.34
C ARG A 287 6.84 9.20 -14.30
N ARG A 288 7.27 9.70 -15.47
CA ARG A 288 8.33 10.70 -15.59
C ARG A 288 7.96 12.01 -14.91
N SER A 289 6.73 12.48 -15.12
CA SER A 289 6.31 13.77 -14.60
C SER A 289 6.32 13.83 -13.07
N ILE A 290 5.83 12.78 -12.40
CA ILE A 290 5.80 12.74 -10.94
C ILE A 290 7.20 12.52 -10.34
N PHE A 291 8.05 11.75 -11.04
CA PHE A 291 9.46 11.60 -10.69
C PHE A 291 10.19 12.96 -10.78
N ASP A 292 10.05 13.67 -11.89
CA ASP A 292 10.68 14.97 -12.12
C ASP A 292 10.27 15.98 -11.03
N LEU A 293 8.98 15.99 -10.61
CA LEU A 293 8.52 16.83 -9.50
C LEU A 293 9.16 16.46 -8.16
N ALA A 294 9.27 15.17 -7.85
CA ALA A 294 9.93 14.67 -6.64
C ALA A 294 11.42 15.02 -6.62
N GLU A 295 12.11 14.92 -7.76
CA GLU A 295 13.52 15.25 -7.88
C GLU A 295 13.76 16.76 -7.80
N ILE A 296 12.94 17.57 -8.48
CA ILE A 296 13.00 19.03 -8.41
C ILE A 296 12.83 19.51 -6.97
N HIS A 297 11.97 18.88 -6.19
CA HIS A 297 11.79 19.20 -4.77
C HIS A 297 13.09 19.00 -3.99
N CYS A 298 13.71 17.83 -4.12
CA CYS A 298 14.99 17.54 -3.47
C CYS A 298 16.09 18.52 -3.93
N TRP A 299 16.15 18.79 -5.23
CA TRP A 299 17.10 19.75 -5.81
C TRP A 299 16.93 21.17 -5.23
N ARG A 300 15.69 21.65 -5.08
CA ARG A 300 15.39 22.96 -4.48
C ARG A 300 15.82 23.02 -3.02
N LEU A 301 15.48 22.00 -2.23
CA LEU A 301 15.91 21.92 -0.83
C LEU A 301 17.44 21.95 -0.71
N LEU A 302 18.17 21.23 -1.55
CA LEU A 302 19.64 21.29 -1.59
C LEU A 302 20.14 22.69 -1.95
N ARG A 303 19.51 23.37 -2.92
CA ARG A 303 19.87 24.73 -3.33
C ARG A 303 19.61 25.76 -2.23
N GLU A 304 18.58 25.55 -1.42
CA GLU A 304 18.24 26.37 -0.25
C GLU A 304 19.10 26.05 1.00
N GLY A 305 19.99 25.05 0.92
CA GLY A 305 20.81 24.62 2.06
C GLY A 305 20.07 23.74 3.08
N LYS A 306 18.84 23.29 2.77
CA LYS A 306 18.02 22.41 3.62
C LYS A 306 18.42 20.95 3.46
N VAL A 307 19.68 20.65 3.76
CA VAL A 307 20.29 19.32 3.61
C VAL A 307 19.63 18.28 4.51
N ASP A 308 19.21 18.69 5.71
CA ASP A 308 18.56 17.79 6.68
C ASP A 308 17.20 17.31 6.19
N ASP A 309 16.42 18.16 5.51
CA ASP A 309 15.13 17.77 4.95
C ASP A 309 15.30 16.74 3.83
N VAL A 310 16.29 16.91 2.95
CA VAL A 310 16.60 15.93 1.90
C VAL A 310 17.10 14.62 2.51
N THR A 311 17.90 14.69 3.58
CA THR A 311 18.32 13.50 4.33
C THR A 311 17.13 12.76 4.92
N ARG A 312 16.16 13.49 5.51
CA ARG A 312 14.95 12.90 6.09
C ARG A 312 14.11 12.21 5.03
N ILE A 313 13.87 12.87 3.89
CA ILE A 313 13.18 12.27 2.72
C ILE A 313 13.87 10.98 2.29
N LEU A 314 15.16 11.04 1.95
CA LEU A 314 15.87 9.90 1.37
C LEU A 314 16.17 8.78 2.39
N SER A 315 16.00 9.01 3.69
CA SER A 315 16.16 7.98 4.73
C SER A 315 15.13 6.85 4.65
N HIS A 316 14.04 7.06 3.93
CA HIS A 316 12.95 6.10 3.79
C HIS A 316 13.20 4.99 2.75
N VAL A 317 14.29 5.07 1.99
CA VAL A 317 14.60 4.16 0.89
C VAL A 317 16.09 3.83 0.86
N ASP A 318 16.42 2.68 0.28
CA ASP A 318 17.82 2.28 0.10
C ASP A 318 18.50 3.12 -0.98
N ARG A 319 19.76 3.51 -0.73
CA ARG A 319 20.54 4.36 -1.65
C ARG A 319 20.81 3.67 -2.98
N LEU A 320 21.08 2.37 -2.98
CA LEU A 320 21.32 1.62 -4.22
C LEU A 320 20.02 1.52 -5.03
N ASP A 321 18.88 1.29 -4.39
CA ASP A 321 17.57 1.24 -5.07
C ASP A 321 17.20 2.60 -5.69
N LEU A 322 17.52 3.71 -5.01
CA LEU A 322 17.41 5.05 -5.61
C LEU A 322 18.27 5.13 -6.87
N ILE A 323 19.55 4.76 -6.81
CA ILE A 323 20.43 4.89 -7.97
C ILE A 323 19.98 3.96 -9.12
N LYS A 324 19.54 2.73 -8.82
CA LYS A 324 18.92 1.82 -9.80
C LYS A 324 17.67 2.43 -10.44
N SER A 325 16.83 3.12 -9.68
CA SER A 325 15.68 3.86 -10.20
C SER A 325 16.15 4.99 -11.13
N TYR A 326 17.10 5.83 -10.70
CA TYR A 326 17.63 6.96 -11.48
C TYR A 326 18.21 6.54 -12.83
N ILE A 327 18.97 5.44 -12.92
CA ILE A 327 19.53 4.98 -14.20
C ILE A 327 18.47 4.43 -15.17
N GLN A 328 17.28 4.09 -14.68
CA GLN A 328 16.15 3.61 -15.48
C GLN A 328 15.22 4.75 -15.94
N VAL A 329 15.35 5.95 -15.36
CA VAL A 329 14.53 7.11 -15.76
C VAL A 329 14.87 7.49 -17.21
N PRO A 330 13.89 7.64 -18.12
CA PRO A 330 14.15 8.00 -19.53
C PRO A 330 14.54 9.47 -19.73
N GLY A 331 14.44 10.30 -18.69
CA GLY A 331 14.54 11.75 -18.73
C GLY A 331 15.92 12.35 -18.38
N LEU A 332 15.87 13.61 -17.93
CA LEU A 332 17.02 14.31 -17.37
C LEU A 332 16.95 14.19 -15.85
N ILE A 333 18.10 14.02 -15.22
CA ILE A 333 18.25 14.01 -13.76
C ILE A 333 19.16 15.14 -13.32
N PHE A 334 19.02 15.59 -12.08
CA PHE A 334 19.84 16.61 -11.44
C PHE A 334 21.09 15.97 -10.80
N PRO A 335 22.31 16.20 -11.33
CA PRO A 335 23.52 15.55 -10.81
C PRO A 335 23.83 15.92 -9.36
N SER A 336 23.35 17.05 -8.86
CA SER A 336 23.52 17.43 -7.45
C SER A 336 22.74 16.52 -6.50
N VAL A 337 21.55 16.05 -6.89
CA VAL A 337 20.78 15.08 -6.08
C VAL A 337 21.48 13.72 -6.09
N VAL A 338 21.97 13.26 -7.24
CA VAL A 338 22.77 12.02 -7.34
C VAL A 338 24.02 12.11 -6.47
N LYS A 339 24.79 13.20 -6.57
CA LYS A 339 25.98 13.45 -5.73
C LYS A 339 25.64 13.38 -4.25
N PHE A 340 24.49 13.90 -3.86
CA PHE A 340 24.00 13.87 -2.48
C PHE A 340 23.62 12.45 -2.01
N ILE A 341 22.99 11.65 -2.87
CA ILE A 341 22.61 10.26 -2.56
C ILE A 341 23.87 9.40 -2.34
N VAL A 342 24.84 9.51 -3.23
CA VAL A 342 26.01 8.60 -3.26
C VAL A 342 27.06 8.97 -2.21
N LYS A 343 27.18 10.26 -1.85
CA LYS A 343 28.19 10.79 -0.93
C LYS A 343 29.59 10.22 -1.23
N ASP A 344 30.16 9.49 -0.28
CA ASP A 344 31.50 8.90 -0.34
C ASP A 344 31.50 7.45 -0.87
N ASP A 345 30.33 6.83 -1.02
CA ASP A 345 30.17 5.41 -1.41
C ASP A 345 30.16 5.21 -2.95
N LYS A 346 30.76 6.14 -3.71
CA LYS A 346 30.65 6.20 -5.17
C LYS A 346 31.09 4.91 -5.87
N HIS A 347 32.29 4.42 -5.57
CA HIS A 347 32.84 3.24 -6.25
C HIS A 347 32.16 1.93 -5.83
N GLU A 348 31.67 1.86 -4.59
CA GLU A 348 30.85 0.75 -4.10
C GLU A 348 29.53 0.67 -4.86
N ILE A 349 28.84 1.81 -4.98
CA ILE A 349 27.60 1.91 -5.76
C ILE A 349 27.89 1.64 -7.24
N LEU A 350 28.98 2.18 -7.80
CA LEU A 350 29.36 1.95 -9.19
C LEU A 350 29.53 0.46 -9.51
N ARG A 351 30.17 -0.31 -8.62
CA ARG A 351 30.33 -1.75 -8.79
C ARG A 351 28.99 -2.47 -8.83
N LYS A 352 28.09 -2.18 -7.88
CA LYS A 352 26.75 -2.77 -7.84
C LYS A 352 25.90 -2.36 -9.05
N ILE A 353 26.05 -1.14 -9.56
CA ILE A 353 25.39 -0.68 -10.78
C ILE A 353 25.97 -1.37 -12.01
N ASN A 354 27.28 -1.59 -12.07
CA ASN A 354 27.92 -2.33 -13.16
C ASN A 354 27.42 -3.78 -13.24
N GLU A 355 27.27 -4.45 -12.09
CA GLU A 355 26.64 -5.78 -12.00
C GLU A 355 25.17 -5.74 -12.44
N PHE A 356 24.42 -4.76 -11.95
CA PHE A 356 23.00 -4.60 -12.29
C PHE A 356 22.77 -4.36 -13.79
N VAL A 357 23.61 -3.53 -14.45
CA VAL A 357 23.53 -3.26 -15.89
C VAL A 357 23.78 -4.52 -16.71
N ARG A 358 24.54 -5.49 -16.21
CA ARG A 358 24.75 -6.79 -16.88
C ARG A 358 23.49 -7.66 -16.85
N GLU A 359 22.70 -7.57 -15.78
CA GLU A 359 21.57 -8.47 -15.53
C GLU A 359 20.23 -7.92 -16.02
N ILE A 360 20.04 -6.61 -15.97
CA ILE A 360 18.77 -5.99 -16.35
C ILE A 360 18.55 -5.98 -17.86
N ASP A 361 17.28 -6.06 -18.25
CA ASP A 361 16.85 -5.73 -19.61
C ASP A 361 17.33 -4.31 -19.99
N GLN A 362 18.18 -4.25 -21.01
CA GLN A 362 18.78 -3.02 -21.52
C GLN A 362 17.73 -2.00 -21.97
N SER A 363 16.53 -2.44 -22.36
CA SER A 363 15.42 -1.57 -22.75
C SER A 363 14.91 -0.69 -21.60
N ARG A 364 15.12 -1.13 -20.35
CA ARG A 364 14.75 -0.40 -19.13
C ARG A 364 15.72 0.70 -18.75
N LEU A 365 16.96 0.65 -19.26
CA LEU A 365 17.98 1.62 -18.92
C LEU A 365 17.74 2.91 -19.70
N GLY A 366 17.63 4.03 -19.00
CA GLY A 366 17.58 5.35 -19.59
C GLY A 366 18.99 5.80 -19.95
N PRO A 367 19.43 5.80 -21.22
CA PRO A 367 20.86 5.92 -21.51
C PRO A 367 21.41 7.30 -21.14
N GLN A 368 20.54 8.32 -21.13
CA GLN A 368 20.89 9.66 -20.69
C GLN A 368 21.06 9.75 -19.17
N SER A 369 20.14 9.17 -18.41
CA SER A 369 20.20 9.15 -16.94
C SER A 369 21.35 8.27 -16.45
N LEU A 370 21.53 7.09 -17.04
CA LEU A 370 22.67 6.21 -16.76
C LEU A 370 24.00 6.92 -17.02
N SER A 371 24.14 7.65 -18.14
CA SER A 371 25.34 8.46 -18.40
C SER A 371 25.58 9.48 -17.28
N LYS A 372 24.54 10.22 -16.85
CA LYS A 372 24.69 11.23 -15.80
C LYS A 372 25.02 10.63 -14.44
N VAL A 373 24.39 9.53 -14.06
CA VAL A 373 24.76 8.80 -12.84
C VAL A 373 26.21 8.32 -12.93
N PHE A 374 26.60 7.69 -14.04
CA PHE A 374 27.96 7.23 -14.26
C PHE A 374 28.99 8.35 -14.12
N SER A 375 28.74 9.53 -14.70
CA SER A 375 29.65 10.68 -14.60
C SER A 375 29.91 11.12 -13.15
N VAL A 376 28.91 10.95 -12.27
CA VAL A 376 29.03 11.26 -10.84
C VAL A 376 29.81 10.17 -10.10
N LEU A 377 29.52 8.91 -10.41
CA LEU A 377 30.09 7.75 -9.73
C LEU A 377 31.54 7.46 -10.14
N ALA A 378 31.88 7.66 -11.41
CA ALA A 378 33.20 7.38 -11.99
C ALA A 378 34.16 8.58 -11.91
N SER A 379 33.85 9.58 -11.08
CA SER A 379 34.70 10.74 -10.83
C SER A 379 35.09 10.84 -9.34
N PRO A 380 36.36 10.60 -8.97
CA PRO A 380 37.48 10.21 -9.85
C PRO A 380 37.35 8.78 -10.41
N PRO A 381 38.06 8.45 -11.51
CA PRO A 381 38.01 7.11 -12.12
C PRO A 381 38.39 5.99 -11.14
N PRO A 382 37.66 4.86 -11.11
CA PRO A 382 38.05 3.72 -10.30
C PRO A 382 39.29 3.04 -10.88
N THR A 383 40.17 2.48 -10.04
CA THR A 383 41.42 1.84 -10.49
C THR A 383 41.37 0.32 -10.48
N ASN A 384 40.37 -0.28 -9.83
CA ASN A 384 40.30 -1.72 -9.54
C ASN A 384 38.94 -2.34 -9.89
N LEU A 385 38.16 -1.67 -10.74
CA LEU A 385 36.82 -2.10 -11.12
C LEU A 385 36.74 -2.21 -12.62
N ASP A 386 36.47 -3.40 -13.13
CA ASP A 386 36.22 -3.61 -14.55
C ASP A 386 34.87 -3.01 -14.98
N LEU A 387 34.94 -1.95 -15.78
CA LEU A 387 33.79 -1.22 -16.31
C LEU A 387 33.32 -1.72 -17.69
N SER A 388 33.82 -2.86 -18.19
CA SER A 388 33.45 -3.42 -19.50
C SER A 388 31.93 -3.44 -19.77
N PRO A 389 31.04 -3.89 -18.86
CA PRO A 389 29.59 -3.88 -19.10
C PRO A 389 29.00 -2.48 -19.35
N LEU A 390 29.46 -1.47 -18.61
CA LEU A 390 29.03 -0.09 -18.79
C LEU A 390 29.60 0.52 -20.09
N ILE A 391 30.87 0.24 -20.39
CA ILE A 391 31.53 0.70 -21.63
C ILE A 391 30.81 0.13 -22.85
N ASP A 392 30.50 -1.16 -22.82
CA ASP A 392 29.71 -1.85 -23.85
C ASP A 392 28.34 -1.18 -24.04
N HIS A 393 27.61 -0.92 -22.94
CA HIS A 393 26.33 -0.24 -22.99
C HIS A 393 26.45 1.14 -23.66
N PHE A 394 27.39 1.98 -23.23
CA PHE A 394 27.58 3.33 -23.78
C PHE A 394 28.03 3.32 -25.25
N SER A 395 28.77 2.30 -25.68
CA SER A 395 29.18 2.11 -27.07
C SER A 395 28.00 1.80 -27.98
N ARG A 396 27.06 0.99 -27.49
CA ARG A 396 25.84 0.65 -28.22
C ARG A 396 24.76 1.74 -28.16
N HIS A 397 24.74 2.53 -27.09
CA HIS A 397 23.68 3.52 -26.79
C HIS A 397 24.24 4.93 -26.56
N PRO A 398 25.06 5.48 -27.48
CA PRO A 398 25.68 6.78 -27.31
C PRO A 398 24.61 7.88 -27.23
N ARG A 399 24.83 8.87 -26.34
CA ARG A 399 23.91 10.01 -26.17
C ARG A 399 24.63 11.33 -26.38
N TYR A 400 24.14 12.11 -27.35
CA TYR A 400 24.83 13.31 -27.83
C TYR A 400 25.14 14.30 -26.71
N ARG A 401 24.19 14.50 -25.78
CA ARG A 401 24.32 15.46 -24.68
C ARG A 401 25.31 15.05 -23.59
N THR A 402 25.66 13.77 -23.49
CA THR A 402 26.55 13.24 -22.45
C THR A 402 27.84 12.65 -23.01
N TRP A 403 27.89 12.35 -24.32
CA TRP A 403 29.03 11.70 -24.97
C TRP A 403 30.36 12.40 -24.70
N TRP A 404 30.39 13.73 -24.76
CA TRP A 404 31.60 14.49 -24.49
C TRP A 404 32.20 14.21 -23.11
N GLU A 405 31.35 14.18 -22.08
CA GLU A 405 31.74 13.94 -20.68
C GLU A 405 32.10 12.45 -20.47
N ILE A 406 31.29 11.54 -21.02
CA ILE A 406 31.47 10.09 -20.85
C ILE A 406 32.71 9.59 -21.57
N SER A 407 32.95 10.06 -22.81
CA SER A 407 34.16 9.73 -23.57
C SER A 407 35.42 10.16 -22.85
N ASP A 408 35.43 11.34 -22.24
CA ASP A 408 36.58 11.80 -21.46
C ASP A 408 36.81 10.97 -20.19
N ILE A 409 35.75 10.68 -19.42
CA ILE A 409 35.84 9.88 -18.20
C ILE A 409 36.29 8.45 -18.49
N ILE A 410 35.69 7.77 -19.47
CA ILE A 410 36.06 6.39 -19.81
C ILE A 410 37.48 6.33 -20.38
N THR A 411 37.87 7.28 -21.22
CA THR A 411 39.23 7.31 -21.76
C THR A 411 40.26 7.59 -20.65
N ALA A 412 39.92 8.45 -19.69
CA ALA A 412 40.77 8.69 -18.51
C ALA A 412 40.89 7.42 -17.65
N TYR A 413 39.79 6.72 -17.39
CA TYR A 413 39.76 5.42 -16.73
C TYR A 413 40.68 4.40 -17.44
N LEU A 414 40.49 4.20 -18.74
CA LEU A 414 41.29 3.26 -19.55
C LEU A 414 42.78 3.64 -19.63
N SER A 415 43.11 4.92 -19.47
CA SER A 415 44.51 5.37 -19.40
C SER A 415 45.17 5.02 -18.05
N SER A 416 44.37 4.79 -17.01
CA SER A 416 44.85 4.44 -15.66
C SER A 416 44.64 2.98 -15.28
N PHE A 417 43.87 2.23 -16.06
CA PHE A 417 43.51 0.84 -15.79
C PHE A 417 44.32 -0.11 -16.67
N ASP A 418 44.75 -1.24 -16.10
CA ASP A 418 45.50 -2.25 -16.84
C ASP A 418 44.57 -2.97 -17.83
N LEU A 419 44.67 -2.60 -19.12
CA LEU A 419 43.85 -3.15 -20.20
C LEU A 419 43.75 -4.69 -20.24
N PRO A 420 44.82 -5.47 -19.93
CA PRO A 420 44.73 -6.93 -19.91
C PRO A 420 43.77 -7.51 -18.86
N GLN A 421 43.36 -6.72 -17.87
CA GLN A 421 42.42 -7.14 -16.81
C GLN A 421 40.95 -6.93 -17.20
N LEU A 422 40.65 -6.30 -18.34
CA LEU A 422 39.28 -6.06 -18.79
C LEU A 422 38.64 -7.36 -19.28
N SER A 423 37.42 -7.67 -18.83
CA SER A 423 36.73 -8.90 -19.21
C SER A 423 36.26 -8.90 -20.67
N ASP A 424 36.01 -7.72 -21.26
CA ASP A 424 35.59 -7.59 -22.65
C ASP A 424 36.38 -6.50 -23.38
N SER A 425 37.44 -6.92 -24.07
CA SER A 425 38.26 -6.06 -24.93
C SER A 425 37.52 -5.61 -26.20
N THR A 426 36.51 -6.36 -26.65
CA THR A 426 35.78 -6.03 -27.89
C THR A 426 34.93 -4.78 -27.70
N ALA A 427 34.19 -4.72 -26.59
CA ALA A 427 33.42 -3.54 -26.21
C ALA A 427 34.30 -2.29 -26.06
N VAL A 428 35.46 -2.44 -25.42
CA VAL A 428 36.43 -1.36 -25.21
C VAL A 428 36.98 -0.86 -26.53
N ARG A 429 37.37 -1.78 -27.43
CA ARG A 429 37.84 -1.43 -28.77
C ARG A 429 36.78 -0.69 -29.58
N GLN A 430 35.53 -1.16 -29.55
CA GLN A 430 34.41 -0.49 -30.22
C GLN A 430 34.23 0.95 -29.68
N PHE A 431 34.27 1.13 -28.36
CA PHE A 431 34.19 2.44 -27.74
C PHE A 431 35.31 3.38 -28.20
N LEU A 432 36.55 2.91 -28.18
CA LEU A 432 37.71 3.70 -28.57
C LEU A 432 37.65 4.07 -30.06
N GLN A 433 37.20 3.17 -30.93
CA GLN A 433 36.98 3.46 -32.35
C GLN A 433 35.98 4.61 -32.55
N GLN A 434 34.87 4.60 -31.80
CA GLN A 434 33.88 5.69 -31.82
C GLN A 434 34.48 7.01 -31.31
N CYS A 435 35.39 6.97 -30.33
CA CYS A 435 36.09 8.17 -29.87
C CYS A 435 37.04 8.75 -30.93
N VAL A 436 37.67 7.89 -31.73
CA VAL A 436 38.61 8.29 -32.79
C VAL A 436 37.89 8.84 -34.03
N ASP A 437 36.74 8.29 -34.37
CA ASP A 437 35.97 8.66 -35.55
C ASP A 437 35.45 10.11 -35.48
N THR A 438 35.93 10.96 -36.40
CA THR A 438 35.52 12.36 -36.51
C THR A 438 34.14 12.54 -37.16
N GLU A 439 33.65 11.50 -37.84
CA GLU A 439 32.35 11.46 -38.49
C GLU A 439 31.31 10.66 -37.70
N PHE A 440 31.63 10.27 -36.45
CA PHE A 440 30.67 9.57 -35.59
C PHE A 440 29.45 10.46 -35.33
N ARG A 441 28.30 10.07 -35.89
CA ARG A 441 27.05 10.85 -35.91
C ARG A 441 25.90 10.10 -35.28
N ASN A 442 24.99 10.85 -34.67
CA ASN A 442 23.72 10.31 -34.21
C ASN A 442 22.75 10.08 -35.38
N LYS A 443 21.58 9.50 -35.09
CA LYS A 443 20.51 9.27 -36.08
C LYS A 443 19.97 10.52 -36.78
N TYR A 444 20.29 11.71 -36.26
CA TYR A 444 19.91 13.01 -36.83
C TYR A 444 21.06 13.67 -37.60
N GLY A 445 22.16 12.95 -37.86
CA GLY A 445 23.34 13.46 -38.54
C GLY A 445 24.19 14.43 -37.71
N THR A 446 23.85 14.67 -36.44
CA THR A 446 24.66 15.51 -35.56
C THR A 446 25.89 14.73 -35.10
N ARG A 447 27.09 15.32 -35.25
CA ARG A 447 28.33 14.69 -34.78
C ARG A 447 28.35 14.58 -33.26
N TYR A 448 28.84 13.46 -32.75
CA TYR A 448 29.14 13.27 -31.34
C TYR A 448 30.43 14.03 -31.00
N PRO A 449 30.39 15.02 -30.09
CA PRO A 449 31.57 15.82 -29.78
C PRO A 449 32.54 15.03 -28.91
N THR A 450 33.69 14.65 -29.47
CA THR A 450 34.83 14.08 -28.71
C THR A 450 35.96 15.11 -28.64
N ASN A 451 36.49 15.38 -27.45
CA ASN A 451 37.61 16.31 -27.26
C ASN A 451 38.86 15.78 -27.98
N ASN A 452 39.66 16.68 -28.57
CA ASN A 452 40.92 16.33 -29.22
C ASN A 452 41.88 15.55 -28.31
N LYS A 453 41.93 15.89 -27.02
CA LYS A 453 42.75 15.18 -26.03
C LYS A 453 42.25 13.74 -25.81
N THR A 454 40.95 13.57 -25.64
CA THR A 454 40.30 12.25 -25.54
C THR A 454 40.52 11.43 -26.81
N ARG A 455 40.40 12.06 -27.98
CA ARG A 455 40.66 11.44 -29.28
C ARG A 455 42.10 10.97 -29.42
N ALA A 456 43.08 11.79 -29.02
CA ALA A 456 44.49 11.42 -29.05
C ALA A 456 44.77 10.21 -28.15
N ARG A 457 44.32 10.26 -26.89
CA ARG A 457 44.45 9.14 -25.95
C ARG A 457 43.79 7.86 -26.46
N ALA A 458 42.61 7.96 -27.07
CA ALA A 458 41.93 6.80 -27.63
C ALA A 458 42.73 6.15 -28.78
N ARG A 459 43.43 6.95 -29.61
CA ARG A 459 44.35 6.40 -30.64
C ARG A 459 45.53 5.68 -30.01
N ASP A 460 46.13 6.26 -28.98
CA ASP A 460 47.28 5.66 -28.28
C ASP A 460 46.88 4.32 -27.64
N LEU A 461 45.71 4.26 -26.99
CA LEU A 461 45.16 3.04 -26.39
C LEU A 461 44.87 1.96 -27.45
N LEU A 462 44.28 2.32 -28.59
CA LEU A 462 44.03 1.38 -29.70
C LEU A 462 45.33 0.82 -30.30
N ALA A 463 46.36 1.66 -30.45
CA ALA A 463 47.67 1.24 -30.93
C ALA A 463 48.38 0.29 -29.94
N GLY A 464 48.24 0.57 -28.64
CA GLY A 464 48.76 -0.29 -27.57
C GLY A 464 48.06 -1.66 -27.50
N GLU A 465 46.73 -1.69 -27.57
CA GLU A 465 45.94 -2.93 -27.55
C GLU A 465 46.30 -3.83 -28.74
N LEU A 466 46.39 -3.26 -29.95
CA LEU A 466 46.83 -3.95 -31.17
C LEU A 466 48.22 -4.57 -31.02
N SER A 467 49.11 -3.96 -30.25
CA SER A 467 50.46 -4.47 -30.00
C SER A 467 50.47 -5.64 -29.00
N SER A 468 49.51 -5.70 -28.07
CA SER A 468 49.37 -6.82 -27.12
C SER A 468 48.65 -8.06 -27.68
N SER A 469 47.79 -7.89 -28.69
CA SER A 469 47.01 -8.99 -29.30
C SER A 469 47.73 -9.79 -30.39
N PHE A 470 48.97 -9.42 -30.76
CA PHE A 470 49.82 -10.22 -31.66
C PHE A 470 51.04 -10.78 -30.89
N PRO A 471 51.07 -12.08 -30.56
CA PRO A 471 52.36 -12.75 -30.49
C PRO A 471 52.87 -12.83 -31.93
N LEU A 472 53.80 -11.95 -32.30
CA LEU A 472 54.62 -12.15 -33.47
C LEU A 472 55.39 -13.47 -33.27
N HIS A 473 54.82 -14.58 -33.72
CA HIS A 473 55.60 -15.73 -34.13
C HIS A 473 56.42 -15.27 -35.34
N SER A 474 57.62 -14.78 -35.07
CA SER A 474 58.66 -14.64 -36.07
C SER A 474 59.01 -16.03 -36.59
N ILE A 475 58.35 -16.49 -37.65
CA ILE A 475 58.89 -17.56 -38.49
C ILE A 475 59.69 -16.89 -39.60
N ASP A 476 60.97 -16.79 -39.28
CA ASP A 476 62.06 -16.65 -40.23
C ASP A 476 62.18 -17.95 -41.04
N ARG A 477 61.96 -17.91 -42.37
CA ARG A 477 62.61 -18.83 -43.34
C ARG A 477 62.35 -18.45 -44.80
N THR A 478 63.34 -17.76 -45.36
CA THR A 478 64.04 -18.08 -46.63
C THR A 478 63.31 -18.90 -47.71
N ARG A 479 63.04 -18.21 -48.83
CA ARG A 479 63.21 -18.62 -50.26
C ARG A 479 63.52 -20.12 -50.51
N ARG A 480 62.65 -20.78 -51.28
CA ARG A 480 63.03 -21.34 -52.59
C ARG A 480 61.82 -21.67 -53.48
N THR A 481 61.92 -21.13 -54.68
CA THR A 481 61.27 -21.43 -55.96
C THR A 481 61.05 -22.93 -56.19
N GLN A 482 59.83 -23.32 -56.60
CA GLN A 482 59.55 -24.13 -57.78
C GLN A 482 58.04 -24.44 -57.90
N SER A 483 57.55 -24.32 -59.12
CA SER A 483 56.22 -24.70 -59.63
C SER A 483 56.43 -25.17 -61.07
N PRO A 484 55.50 -25.92 -61.72
CA PRO A 484 54.58 -26.97 -61.27
C PRO A 484 54.78 -28.25 -62.14
N PRO A 485 53.84 -29.23 -62.22
CA PRO A 485 52.75 -29.09 -63.21
C PRO A 485 51.38 -29.68 -62.81
N PHE A 486 50.41 -29.28 -63.64
CA PHE A 486 49.01 -29.65 -63.78
C PHE A 486 48.67 -31.16 -63.70
N PHE A 487 47.49 -31.49 -63.16
CA PHE A 487 46.49 -32.32 -63.84
C PHE A 487 45.08 -32.08 -63.25
N SER A 488 44.08 -32.10 -64.14
CA SER A 488 42.65 -31.87 -63.91
C SER A 488 41.87 -33.20 -63.84
N HIS A 489 40.78 -33.23 -63.05
CA HIS A 489 39.46 -33.88 -63.29
C HIS A 489 38.72 -33.99 -61.93
N ARG A 490 37.61 -33.27 -61.70
CA ARG A 490 36.20 -33.50 -62.08
C ARG A 490 35.47 -34.53 -61.19
N SER A 491 34.52 -33.99 -60.41
CA SER A 491 33.26 -34.53 -59.86
C SER A 491 33.24 -35.86 -59.11
N ASP A 492 32.72 -35.86 -57.87
CA ASP A 492 31.34 -36.29 -57.65
C ASP A 492 30.76 -35.93 -56.28
N ARG A 493 29.44 -35.66 -56.32
CA ARG A 493 28.54 -35.40 -55.19
C ARG A 493 28.27 -36.68 -54.43
N LEU A 494 28.25 -36.64 -53.10
CA LEU A 494 27.42 -37.53 -52.28
C LEU A 494 26.88 -36.77 -51.05
N TYR A 495 25.55 -36.68 -51.02
CA TYR A 495 24.72 -36.21 -49.91
C TYR A 495 24.81 -37.20 -48.74
N ILE A 496 25.15 -36.73 -47.53
CA ILE A 496 24.78 -37.39 -46.27
C ILE A 496 24.50 -36.32 -45.19
N GLN A 497 23.23 -36.25 -44.79
CA GLN A 497 22.73 -35.89 -43.46
C GLN A 497 21.67 -36.96 -43.12
N PRO A 498 21.22 -37.16 -41.86
CA PRO A 498 21.59 -36.51 -40.60
C PRO A 498 21.79 -37.53 -39.44
N THR A 499 22.16 -37.06 -38.25
CA THR A 499 21.80 -37.78 -37.00
C THR A 499 21.55 -36.77 -35.89
N SER A 500 20.28 -36.47 -35.66
CA SER A 500 19.80 -35.73 -34.49
C SER A 500 19.61 -36.73 -33.35
N VAL A 501 20.34 -36.52 -32.25
CA VAL A 501 20.14 -37.21 -30.99
C VAL A 501 19.00 -36.53 -30.24
N ALA A 502 17.88 -37.24 -30.10
CA ALA A 502 16.77 -36.84 -29.24
C ALA A 502 17.07 -37.28 -27.80
N ILE A 503 17.20 -36.30 -26.89
CA ILE A 503 17.28 -36.55 -25.45
C ILE A 503 15.84 -36.67 -24.93
N SER A 504 15.48 -37.86 -24.45
CA SER A 504 14.26 -38.11 -23.69
C SER A 504 14.42 -37.57 -22.27
N LEU A 505 13.56 -36.64 -21.86
CA LEU A 505 13.35 -36.28 -20.46
C LEU A 505 12.07 -36.96 -19.96
N SER A 506 12.27 -38.02 -19.19
CA SER A 506 11.25 -38.70 -18.39
C SER A 506 10.83 -37.80 -17.23
N ILE A 507 9.62 -37.24 -17.28
CA ILE A 507 8.97 -36.59 -16.14
C ILE A 507 8.17 -37.66 -15.39
N GLN A 508 8.58 -37.95 -14.15
CA GLN A 508 7.86 -38.79 -13.21
C GLN A 508 6.56 -38.08 -12.79
N ARG A 509 5.46 -38.78 -13.06
CA ARG A 509 4.10 -38.52 -12.62
C ARG A 509 3.96 -38.98 -11.17
N THR A 510 3.55 -38.09 -10.27
CA THR A 510 2.98 -38.47 -8.98
C THR A 510 1.52 -38.02 -8.97
N ASP A 511 0.63 -39.00 -8.97
CA ASP A 511 -0.80 -38.84 -8.77
C ASP A 511 -1.06 -38.59 -7.28
N SER A 512 -1.90 -37.60 -6.96
CA SER A 512 -2.78 -37.64 -5.78
C SER A 512 -3.94 -36.64 -5.89
N GLN A 513 -5.13 -37.21 -5.96
CA GLN A 513 -6.42 -36.74 -5.40
C GLN A 513 -7.24 -35.63 -6.09
N GLN A 514 -8.27 -36.15 -6.74
CA GLN A 514 -9.60 -35.59 -7.03
C GLN A 514 -10.23 -34.82 -5.86
N CYS A 515 -10.83 -33.66 -6.17
CA CYS A 515 -12.10 -33.24 -5.60
C CYS A 515 -12.91 -32.44 -6.63
N LEU A 516 -14.19 -32.78 -6.70
CA LEU A 516 -15.21 -32.31 -7.63
C LEU A 516 -15.61 -30.85 -7.37
N SER A 517 -15.79 -30.05 -8.43
CA SER A 517 -16.84 -29.02 -8.45
C SER A 517 -17.22 -28.66 -9.87
N ALA A 518 -18.51 -28.83 -10.16
CA ALA A 518 -19.16 -28.57 -11.43
C ALA A 518 -19.11 -27.09 -11.85
N ARG A 519 -18.91 -26.86 -13.16
CA ARG A 519 -19.20 -25.58 -13.82
C ARG A 519 -20.68 -25.52 -14.17
N PRO A 520 -21.39 -24.41 -13.91
CA PRO A 520 -22.60 -24.07 -14.62
C PRO A 520 -22.26 -23.27 -15.89
N SER A 521 -22.87 -23.67 -17.01
CA SER A 521 -22.91 -22.94 -18.28
C SER A 521 -23.66 -21.60 -18.14
N PRO A 522 -23.34 -20.59 -18.96
CA PRO A 522 -24.00 -19.28 -18.90
C PRO A 522 -25.35 -19.30 -19.61
N LEU A 523 -26.38 -18.74 -18.96
CA LEU A 523 -27.66 -18.39 -19.57
C LEU A 523 -27.57 -17.01 -20.27
N PRO A 524 -28.37 -16.76 -21.31
CA PRO A 524 -28.24 -15.59 -22.16
C PRO A 524 -28.96 -14.35 -21.58
N PHE A 525 -28.39 -13.18 -21.83
CA PHE A 525 -29.00 -11.87 -21.59
C PHE A 525 -30.20 -11.62 -22.53
N PRO A 526 -31.30 -10.99 -22.06
CA PRO A 526 -32.33 -10.48 -22.94
C PRO A 526 -32.00 -9.06 -23.43
N SER A 527 -32.42 -8.79 -24.67
CA SER A 527 -32.27 -7.52 -25.36
C SER A 527 -33.12 -6.41 -24.74
N PHE A 528 -32.54 -5.20 -24.68
CA PHE A 528 -33.27 -3.97 -24.41
C PHE A 528 -34.15 -3.61 -25.61
N ARG A 529 -35.45 -3.41 -25.36
CA ARG A 529 -36.39 -2.75 -26.28
C ARG A 529 -36.50 -1.27 -25.91
N GLU A 530 -36.38 -0.43 -26.92
CA GLU A 530 -36.72 0.99 -26.93
C GLU A 530 -38.16 1.24 -26.44
N TYR A 531 -38.35 2.31 -25.66
CA TYR A 531 -39.59 3.07 -25.69
C TYR A 531 -39.25 4.57 -25.70
N ARG A 532 -39.69 5.22 -26.79
CA ARG A 532 -39.90 6.67 -26.87
C ARG A 532 -41.09 7.05 -25.99
N CYS A 533 -40.92 8.14 -25.25
CA CYS A 533 -41.86 9.25 -25.13
C CYS A 533 -41.04 10.52 -24.88
#